data_AF-A0A8D8FBB7-F1
#
_entry.id   AF-A0A8D8FBB7-F1
#
_cell.length_a   1.000
_cell.length_b   1.000
_cell.length_c   1.000
_cell.angle_alpha   90.00
_cell.angle_beta   90.00
_cell.angle_gamma   90.00
#
_symmetry.space_group_name_H-M   'P 1'
#
loop_
_entity.id
_entity.type
_entity.pdbx_description
1 polymer ?
#
loop_
_entity_poly.entity_id
_entity_poly.type
_entity_poly.pdbx_seq_one_letter_code
_entity_poly.pdbx_strand_id
1 'polypeptide(L)'
;SQNSRLSLNRTQAGWLLIGAIMTLGVPVVKGLLPRMLLLWRNAFPRSTKELESEKARGDAFTWQVTLEGRAGALSVMYSFLLHCPELVTDDITRRLLTPIESALAMLIK
;
A
#
# COMPACT_ATOMS: atom_id res chain seq x y z
N SER A 1 13.16 18.54 11.29
CA SER A 1 14.03 17.91 12.31
C SER A 1 14.74 16.70 11.67
N GLN A 2 15.80 16.15 12.26
CA GLN A 2 16.48 14.96 11.70
C GLN A 2 15.53 13.75 11.59
N ASN A 3 14.55 13.65 12.52
CA ASN A 3 13.50 12.63 12.52
C ASN A 3 12.59 12.68 11.29
N SER A 4 12.30 13.85 10.72
CA SER A 4 11.44 13.92 9.52
C SER A 4 12.13 13.29 8.31
N ARG A 5 13.43 13.52 8.10
CA ARG A 5 14.17 12.94 6.96
C ARG A 5 14.24 11.41 7.00
N LEU A 6 14.25 10.83 8.21
CA LEU A 6 14.22 9.38 8.40
C LEU A 6 12.85 8.78 8.10
N SER A 7 11.75 9.52 8.27
CA SER A 7 10.40 8.99 8.02
C SER A 7 10.22 8.50 6.59
N LEU A 8 10.67 9.27 5.58
CA LEU A 8 10.56 8.87 4.18
C LEU A 8 11.36 7.59 3.90
N ASN A 9 12.64 7.57 4.31
CA ASN A 9 13.51 6.41 4.13
C ASN A 9 12.96 5.17 4.85
N ARG A 10 12.36 5.34 6.04
CA ARG A 10 11.70 4.25 6.78
C ARG A 10 10.49 3.71 6.04
N THR A 11 9.66 4.59 5.46
CA THR A 11 8.53 4.17 4.64
C THR A 11 9.00 3.38 3.43
N GLN A 12 10.00 3.89 2.69
CA GLN A 12 10.59 3.21 1.53
C GLN A 12 11.14 1.84 1.88
N ALA A 13 12.02 1.78 2.89
CA ALA A 13 12.62 0.53 3.35
C ALA A 13 11.55 -0.46 3.84
N GLY A 14 10.54 0.02 4.57
CA GLY A 14 9.43 -0.81 5.06
C GLY A 14 8.68 -1.51 3.93
N TRP A 15 8.28 -0.77 2.89
CA TRP A 15 7.58 -1.35 1.75
C TRP A 15 8.46 -2.26 0.90
N LEU A 16 9.74 -1.91 0.71
CA LEU A 16 10.69 -2.76 0.00
C LEU A 16 10.88 -4.11 0.70
N LEU A 17 11.04 -4.11 2.03
CA LEU A 17 11.15 -5.33 2.84
C LEU A 17 9.90 -6.21 2.72
N ILE A 18 8.71 -5.61 2.79
CA ILE A 18 7.46 -6.35 2.63
C ILE A 18 7.34 -6.93 1.21
N GLY A 19 7.73 -6.17 0.19
CA GLY A 19 7.74 -6.63 -1.21
C GLY A 19 8.68 -7.80 -1.43
N ALA A 20 9.85 -7.79 -0.78
CA ALA A 20 10.80 -8.90 -0.79
C ALA A 20 10.25 -10.13 -0.08
N ILE A 21 9.48 -9.97 1.01
CA ILE A 21 8.82 -11.11 1.68
C ILE A 21 7.85 -11.82 0.74
N MET A 22 7.16 -11.10 -0.15
CA MET A 22 6.25 -11.74 -1.12
C MET A 22 6.96 -12.73 -2.05
N THR A 23 8.24 -12.51 -2.34
CA THR A 23 9.03 -13.38 -3.25
C THR A 23 9.37 -14.73 -2.62
N LEU A 24 9.14 -14.91 -1.31
CA LEU A 24 9.32 -16.19 -0.60
C LEU A 24 8.16 -17.17 -0.88
N GLY A 25 7.11 -16.72 -1.58
CA GLY A 25 6.03 -17.57 -2.08
C GLY A 25 4.99 -17.97 -1.03
N VAL A 26 4.04 -18.77 -1.49
CA VAL A 26 2.82 -19.15 -0.76
C VAL A 26 3.06 -19.68 0.65
N PRO A 27 4.05 -20.56 0.93
CA PRO A 27 4.27 -21.11 2.26
C PRO A 27 4.49 -20.06 3.35
N VAL A 28 5.17 -18.96 3.00
CA VAL A 28 5.45 -17.85 3.93
C VAL A 28 4.31 -16.82 3.91
N VAL A 29 3.87 -16.44 2.71
CA VAL A 29 2.94 -15.32 2.53
C VAL A 29 1.53 -15.63 3.04
N LYS A 30 1.08 -16.88 2.95
CA LYS A 30 -0.30 -17.28 3.32
C LYS A 30 -0.68 -16.86 4.74
N GLY A 31 0.23 -17.04 5.71
CA GLY A 31 -0.01 -16.65 7.10
C GLY A 31 0.02 -15.13 7.35
N LEU A 32 0.68 -14.37 6.46
CA LEU A 32 0.82 -12.92 6.56
C LEU A 32 -0.31 -12.18 5.81
N LEU A 33 -0.94 -12.84 4.84
CA LEU A 33 -1.89 -12.23 3.91
C LEU A 33 -3.02 -11.41 4.58
N PRO A 34 -3.67 -11.85 5.69
CA PRO A 34 -4.67 -11.03 6.34
C PRO A 34 -4.15 -9.67 6.84
N ARG A 35 -2.90 -9.64 7.35
CA ARG A 35 -2.25 -8.40 7.80
C ARG A 35 -1.85 -7.53 6.61
N MET A 36 -1.40 -8.16 5.52
CA MET A 36 -1.04 -7.45 4.29
C MET A 36 -2.24 -6.76 3.66
N LEU A 37 -3.39 -7.44 3.56
CA LEU A 37 -4.61 -6.85 3.02
C LEU A 37 -5.10 -5.66 3.86
N LEU A 38 -4.96 -5.73 5.19
CA LEU A 38 -5.28 -4.60 6.06
C LEU A 38 -4.32 -3.43 5.82
N LEU A 39 -3.03 -3.72 5.70
CA LEU A 39 -1.99 -2.72 5.47
C LEU A 39 -2.20 -2.01 4.12
N TRP A 40 -2.41 -2.75 3.03
CA TRP A 40 -2.68 -2.20 1.71
C TRP A 40 -3.96 -1.37 1.72
N ARG A 41 -5.05 -1.87 2.30
CA ARG A 41 -6.30 -1.13 2.42
C ARG A 41 -6.11 0.21 3.15
N ASN A 42 -5.29 0.23 4.20
CA ASN A 42 -5.07 1.44 5.00
C ASN A 42 -4.08 2.42 4.38
N ALA A 43 -3.34 2.04 3.34
CA ALA A 43 -2.48 2.96 2.61
C ALA A 43 -3.27 3.96 1.75
N PHE A 44 -4.54 3.64 1.43
CA PHE A 44 -5.40 4.41 0.56
C PHE A 44 -6.61 4.99 1.31
N PRO A 45 -7.11 6.16 0.89
CA PRO A 45 -8.36 6.70 1.42
C PRO A 45 -9.51 5.78 1.02
N ARG A 46 -10.45 5.58 1.94
CA ARG A 46 -11.60 4.67 1.79
C ARG A 46 -12.80 5.34 1.14
N SER A 47 -12.75 6.65 0.94
CA SER A 47 -13.79 7.41 0.26
C SER A 47 -13.22 8.68 -0.38
N THR A 48 -13.96 9.23 -1.34
CA THR A 48 -13.66 10.55 -1.91
C THR A 48 -13.64 11.63 -0.84
N LYS A 49 -14.54 11.57 0.16
CA LYS A 49 -14.56 12.50 1.29
C LYS A 49 -13.29 12.43 2.13
N GLU A 50 -12.78 11.23 2.37
CA GLU A 50 -11.52 11.03 3.10
C GLU A 50 -10.34 11.57 2.31
N LEU A 51 -10.28 11.33 0.99
CA LEU A 51 -9.26 11.87 0.11
C LEU A 51 -9.23 13.42 0.14
N GLU A 52 -10.39 14.07 0.02
CA GLU A 52 -10.46 15.55 0.09
C GLU A 52 -10.06 16.08 1.47
N SER A 53 -10.44 15.37 2.55
CA SER A 53 -10.01 15.72 3.91
C SER A 53 -8.51 15.58 4.12
N GLU A 54 -7.88 14.55 3.54
CA GLU A 54 -6.44 14.39 3.57
C GLU A 54 -5.77 15.55 2.84
N LYS A 55 -6.23 15.88 1.60
CA LYS A 55 -5.77 17.02 0.76
C LYS A 55 -5.60 18.31 1.56
N ALA A 56 -6.52 18.59 2.49
CA ALA A 56 -6.53 19.81 3.28
C ALA A 56 -5.63 19.82 4.54
N ARG A 57 -5.03 18.69 4.96
CA ARG A 57 -4.42 18.55 6.31
C ARG A 57 -2.89 18.40 6.35
N GLY A 58 -2.24 18.07 5.24
CA GLY A 58 -0.81 17.74 5.22
C GLY A 58 0.07 18.84 4.62
N ASP A 59 1.26 19.04 5.21
CA ASP A 59 2.34 19.78 4.54
C ASP A 59 2.96 18.94 3.41
N ALA A 60 3.79 19.57 2.57
CA ALA A 60 4.40 18.90 1.41
C ALA A 60 5.19 17.64 1.80
N PHE A 61 5.83 17.65 2.97
CA PHE A 61 6.60 16.51 3.45
C PHE A 61 5.69 15.33 3.85
N THR A 62 4.60 15.60 4.57
CA THR A 62 3.59 14.60 4.92
C THR A 62 3.00 13.99 3.65
N TRP A 63 2.72 14.81 2.63
CA TRP A 63 2.28 14.35 1.32
C TRP A 63 3.28 13.41 0.65
N GLN A 64 4.56 13.76 0.67
CA GLN A 64 5.60 12.92 0.09
C GLN A 64 5.64 11.53 0.75
N VAL A 65 5.59 11.47 2.09
CA VAL A 65 5.58 10.19 2.82
C VAL A 65 4.32 9.38 2.54
N THR A 66 3.16 10.04 2.46
CA THR A 66 1.88 9.38 2.12
C THR A 66 1.89 8.80 0.71
N LEU A 67 2.36 9.56 -0.29
CA LEU A 67 2.45 9.10 -1.68
C LEU A 67 3.43 7.94 -1.83
N GLU A 68 4.58 8.01 -1.14
CA GLU A 68 5.54 6.91 -1.07
C GLU A 68 4.89 5.66 -0.46
N GLY A 69 4.10 5.83 0.60
CA GLY A 69 3.38 4.73 1.23
C GLY A 69 2.40 4.03 0.28
N ARG A 70 1.71 4.81 -0.56
CA ARG A 70 0.77 4.30 -1.57
C ARG A 70 1.49 3.59 -2.72
N ALA A 71 2.56 4.18 -3.23
CA ALA A 71 3.40 3.56 -4.26
C ALA A 71 3.96 2.22 -3.76
N GLY A 72 4.48 2.20 -2.53
CA GLY A 72 4.96 1.00 -1.88
C GLY A 72 3.89 -0.08 -1.74
N ALA A 73 2.68 0.28 -1.31
CA ALA A 73 1.56 -0.67 -1.22
C ALA A 73 1.23 -1.32 -2.58
N LEU A 74 1.14 -0.55 -3.67
CA LEU A 74 0.91 -1.10 -5.02
C LEU A 74 2.06 -1.98 -5.48
N SER A 75 3.30 -1.58 -5.20
CA SER A 75 4.48 -2.38 -5.54
C SER A 75 4.48 -3.73 -4.81
N VAL A 76 4.08 -3.76 -3.54
CA VAL A 76 3.93 -5.01 -2.78
C VAL A 76 2.78 -5.85 -3.34
N MET A 77 1.64 -5.24 -3.69
CA MET A 77 0.51 -5.95 -4.31
C MET A 77 0.94 -6.59 -5.63
N TYR A 78 1.71 -5.89 -6.46
CA TYR A 78 2.30 -6.46 -7.67
C TYR A 78 3.19 -7.68 -7.37
N SER A 79 4.11 -7.56 -6.41
CA SER A 79 4.99 -8.67 -6.00
C SER A 79 4.16 -9.87 -5.48
N PHE A 80 3.11 -9.62 -4.70
CA PHE A 80 2.18 -10.65 -4.23
C PHE A 80 1.49 -11.38 -5.39
N LEU A 81 0.95 -10.64 -6.37
CA LEU A 81 0.29 -11.24 -7.54
C LEU A 81 1.26 -12.06 -8.40
N LEU A 82 2.52 -11.60 -8.51
CA LEU A 82 3.55 -12.27 -9.28
C LEU A 82 4.00 -13.59 -8.61
N HIS A 83 4.18 -13.59 -7.30
CA HIS A 83 4.82 -14.70 -6.57
C HIS A 83 3.84 -15.60 -5.82
N CYS A 84 2.59 -15.20 -5.66
CA CYS A 84 1.56 -15.95 -4.93
C CYS A 84 0.20 -15.99 -5.69
N PRO A 85 0.15 -16.27 -7.00
CA PRO A 85 -1.10 -16.24 -7.77
C PRO A 85 -2.14 -17.24 -7.22
N GLU A 86 -1.70 -18.35 -6.63
CA GLU A 86 -2.56 -19.37 -6.02
C GLU A 86 -3.38 -18.86 -4.82
N LEU A 87 -2.94 -17.77 -4.18
CA LEU A 87 -3.66 -17.16 -3.06
C LEU A 87 -4.71 -16.13 -3.52
N VAL A 88 -4.79 -15.83 -4.81
CA VAL A 88 -5.68 -14.82 -5.37
C VAL A 88 -7.05 -15.43 -5.66
N THR A 89 -7.89 -15.50 -4.63
CA THR A 89 -9.31 -15.89 -4.77
C THR A 89 -10.18 -14.70 -5.18
N ASP A 90 -11.46 -14.95 -5.48
CA ASP A 90 -12.42 -13.88 -5.76
C ASP A 90 -12.57 -12.89 -4.59
N ASP A 91 -12.50 -13.38 -3.35
CA ASP A 91 -12.53 -12.52 -2.15
C ASP A 91 -11.32 -11.61 -2.10
N ILE A 92 -10.13 -12.17 -2.31
CA ILE A 92 -8.88 -11.43 -2.34
C ILE A 92 -8.91 -10.40 -3.47
N THR A 93 -9.35 -10.80 -4.66
CA THR A 93 -9.50 -9.91 -5.81
C THR A 93 -10.39 -8.71 -5.47
N ARG A 94 -11.58 -8.92 -4.90
CA ARG A 94 -12.46 -7.82 -4.47
C ARG A 94 -11.79 -6.88 -3.47
N ARG A 95 -11.00 -7.43 -2.53
CA ARG A 95 -10.28 -6.64 -1.52
C ARG A 95 -9.10 -5.85 -2.10
N LEU A 96 -8.50 -6.33 -3.18
CA LEU A 96 -7.44 -5.61 -3.91
C LEU A 96 -8.01 -4.50 -4.80
N LEU A 97 -9.23 -4.64 -5.32
CA LEU A 97 -9.84 -3.63 -6.19
C LEU A 97 -10.01 -2.28 -5.49
N THR A 98 -10.48 -2.25 -4.24
CA THR A 98 -10.68 -1.00 -3.49
C THR A 98 -9.44 -0.09 -3.44
N PRO A 99 -8.24 -0.55 -2.99
CA PRO A 99 -7.04 0.28 -3.01
C PRO A 99 -6.58 0.64 -4.45
N ILE A 100 -6.78 -0.23 -5.44
CA ILE A 100 -6.44 0.04 -6.85
C ILE A 100 -7.30 1.19 -7.41
N GLU A 101 -8.62 1.11 -7.23
CA GLU A 101 -9.56 2.14 -7.66
C GLU A 101 -9.27 3.47 -6.95
N SER A 102 -8.96 3.43 -5.65
CA SER A 102 -8.56 4.62 -4.89
C SER A 102 -7.28 5.25 -5.44
N ALA A 103 -6.27 4.44 -5.81
CA ALA A 103 -5.06 4.93 -6.45
C ALA A 103 -5.32 5.62 -7.79
N LEU A 104 -6.19 5.04 -8.63
CA LEU A 104 -6.58 5.63 -9.90
C LEU A 104 -7.35 6.95 -9.70
N ALA A 105 -8.27 7.00 -8.73
CA ALA A 105 -9.04 8.19 -8.42
C ALA A 105 -8.16 9.38 -8.01
N MET A 106 -7.00 9.12 -7.41
CA MET A 106 -6.02 10.15 -7.06
C MET A 106 -5.26 10.73 -8.25
N LEU A 107 -5.16 10.02 -9.37
CA LEU A 107 -4.47 10.52 -10.57
C LEU A 107 -5.36 11.46 -11.40
N ILE A 108 -6.67 11.34 -11.24
CA ILE A 108 -7.67 12.07 -12.04
C ILE A 108 -8.13 13.35 -11.31
N LYS A 109 -7.80 13.52 -10.01
CA LYS A 109 -8.24 14.63 -9.15
C LYS A 109 -7.10 15.30 -8.40
#